data_AF-A0A2H9LQ13-F1
#
_entry.id   AF-A0A2H9LQ13-F1
#
_cell.length_a   1.000
_cell.length_b   1.000
_cell.length_c   1.000
_cell.angle_alpha   90.00
_cell.angle_beta   90.00
_cell.angle_gamma   90.00
#
_symmetry.space_group_name_H-M   'P 1'
#
loop_
_entity.id
_entity.type
_entity.pdbx_description
1 polymer ?
#
loop_
_entity_poly.entity_id
_entity_poly.type
_entity_poly.pdbx_seq_one_letter_code
_entity_poly.pdbx_strand_id
1 'polypeptide(L)'
;MLGLDLYNVDEQKKFLKELDMLECLTQKRIEIIRAIASSQPKSIRALSRLLERNIKNVFEDLLLLERNNFISFHEEGKNRQPIIRVRKIVFYFNNKGGEHGGQG
;
A
#
# COMPACT_ATOMS: atom_id res chain seq x y z
N MET A 1 -5.93 17.67 -38.77
CA MET A 1 -5.00 18.03 -37.68
C MET A 1 -5.60 17.43 -36.42
N LEU A 2 -5.10 16.26 -36.04
CA LEU A 2 -5.68 15.41 -35.00
C LEU A 2 -5.62 16.13 -33.65
N GLY A 3 -6.77 16.61 -33.19
CA GLY A 3 -7.05 16.82 -31.77
C GLY A 3 -7.16 15.46 -31.08
N LEU A 4 -6.07 14.69 -31.12
CA LEU A 4 -5.80 13.74 -30.06
C LEU A 4 -5.45 14.62 -28.88
N ASP A 5 -6.49 15.05 -28.18
CA ASP A 5 -6.39 15.68 -26.89
C ASP A 5 -5.33 14.90 -26.11
N LEU A 6 -4.35 15.65 -25.64
CA LEU A 6 -3.60 15.35 -24.44
C LEU A 6 -4.60 14.77 -23.44
N TYR A 7 -4.73 13.45 -23.41
CA TYR A 7 -5.66 12.70 -22.57
C TYR A 7 -5.26 13.01 -21.13
N ASN A 8 -5.83 14.10 -20.62
CA ASN A 8 -5.81 14.60 -19.26
C ASN A 8 -4.59 14.16 -18.45
N VAL A 9 -3.47 14.90 -18.57
CA VAL A 9 -2.20 14.59 -17.88
C VAL A 9 -2.41 14.37 -16.37
N ASP A 10 -3.38 15.07 -15.77
CA ASP A 10 -3.71 14.92 -14.35
C ASP A 10 -4.42 13.60 -14.03
N GLU A 11 -5.25 13.10 -14.95
CA GLU A 11 -5.90 11.80 -14.85
C GLU A 11 -4.89 10.65 -15.03
N GLN A 12 -3.96 10.79 -15.97
CA GLN A 12 -2.84 9.84 -16.13
C GLN A 12 -1.95 9.81 -14.89
N LYS A 13 -1.57 10.99 -14.35
CA LYS A 13 -0.81 11.09 -13.10
C LYS A 13 -1.56 10.47 -11.92
N LYS A 14 -2.87 10.70 -11.82
CA LYS A 14 -3.71 10.11 -10.77
C LYS A 14 -3.73 8.58 -10.89
N PHE A 15 -3.92 8.06 -12.09
CA PHE A 15 -3.91 6.61 -12.34
C PHE A 15 -2.56 5.98 -11.99
N LEU A 16 -1.44 6.58 -12.41
CA LEU A 16 -0.10 6.10 -12.05
C LEU A 16 0.12 6.06 -10.54
N LYS A 17 -0.33 7.10 -9.82
CA LYS A 17 -0.27 7.14 -8.36
C LYS A 17 -1.13 6.05 -7.69
N GLU A 18 -2.27 5.70 -8.29
CA GLU A 18 -3.10 4.59 -7.81
C GLU A 18 -2.40 3.23 -8.02
N LEU A 19 -1.67 3.05 -9.13
CA LEU A 19 -0.86 1.84 -9.36
C LEU A 19 0.29 1.73 -8.34
N ASP A 20 1.03 2.81 -8.08
CA ASP A 20 2.10 2.83 -7.08
C ASP A 20 1.60 2.40 -5.69
N MET A 21 0.39 2.84 -5.33
CA MET A 21 -0.26 2.46 -4.08
C MET A 21 -0.60 0.96 -4.05
N LEU A 22 -1.09 0.40 -5.17
CA LEU A 22 -1.37 -1.03 -5.29
C LEU A 22 -0.09 -1.87 -5.20
N GLU A 23 1.00 -1.42 -5.83
CA GLU A 23 2.32 -2.07 -5.73
C GLU A 23 2.83 -2.08 -4.29
N CYS A 24 2.48 -1.07 -3.48
CA CYS A 24 2.79 -1.03 -2.05
C CYS A 24 2.05 -2.11 -1.24
N LEU A 25 0.99 -2.74 -1.76
CA LEU A 25 0.18 -3.71 -1.01
C LEU A 25 0.46 -5.16 -1.39
N THR A 26 1.74 -5.55 -1.33
CA THR A 26 2.13 -6.96 -1.47
C THR A 26 1.63 -7.78 -0.28
N GLN A 27 1.53 -9.10 -0.47
CA GLN A 27 1.14 -10.05 0.58
C GLN A 27 1.90 -9.84 1.90
N LYS A 28 3.24 -9.70 1.83
CA LYS A 28 4.11 -9.47 3.00
C LYS A 28 3.88 -8.14 3.70
N ARG A 29 3.47 -7.10 2.96
CA ARG A 29 3.16 -5.77 3.54
C ARG A 29 1.74 -5.73 4.12
N ILE A 30 0.80 -6.45 3.53
CA ILE A 30 -0.53 -6.68 4.11
C ILE A 30 -0.41 -7.43 5.44
N GLU A 31 0.48 -8.43 5.54
CA GLU A 31 0.77 -9.12 6.80
C GLU A 31 1.30 -8.18 7.87
N ILE A 32 2.20 -7.26 7.51
CA ILE A 32 2.67 -6.20 8.42
C ILE A 32 1.49 -5.34 8.90
N ILE A 33 0.63 -4.86 7.99
CA ILE A 33 -0.54 -4.04 8.36
C ILE A 33 -1.44 -4.79 9.34
N ARG A 34 -1.73 -6.07 9.06
CA ARG A 34 -2.54 -6.92 9.95
C ARG A 34 -1.91 -7.07 11.32
N ALA A 35 -0.62 -7.35 11.39
CA ALA A 35 0.11 -7.53 12.65
C ALA A 35 0.16 -6.25 13.49
N ILE A 36 0.31 -5.08 12.87
CA ILE A 36 0.26 -3.80 13.58
C ILE A 36 -1.16 -3.55 14.12
N ALA A 37 -2.18 -3.80 13.30
CA ALA A 37 -3.58 -3.61 13.68
C ALA A 37 -4.00 -4.53 14.83
N SER A 38 -3.57 -5.81 14.80
CA SER A 38 -3.95 -6.80 15.81
C SER A 38 -3.19 -6.65 17.12
N SER A 39 -1.89 -6.39 17.05
CA SER A 39 -0.98 -6.58 18.18
C SER A 39 -0.34 -5.29 18.68
N GLN A 40 -0.53 -4.17 17.97
CA GLN A 40 -0.04 -2.83 18.33
C GLN A 40 1.40 -2.84 18.89
N PRO A 41 2.38 -3.40 18.15
CA PRO A 41 3.73 -3.60 18.64
C PRO A 41 4.38 -2.27 18.99
N LYS A 42 5.02 -2.20 20.16
CA LYS A 42 5.63 -0.96 20.69
C LYS A 42 6.92 -0.52 19.98
N SER A 43 7.44 -1.32 19.05
CA SER A 43 8.61 -0.97 18.26
C SER A 43 8.73 -1.82 17.00
N ILE A 44 9.58 -1.38 16.07
CA ILE A 44 9.96 -2.16 14.88
C ILE A 44 10.60 -3.52 15.24
N ARG A 45 11.40 -3.56 16.32
CA ARG A 45 11.99 -4.82 16.85
C ARG A 45 10.92 -5.78 17.35
N ALA A 46 9.90 -5.28 18.04
CA ALA A 46 8.81 -6.11 18.53
C ALA A 46 8.00 -6.69 17.34
N LEU A 47 7.71 -5.86 16.34
CA LEU A 47 7.03 -6.30 15.12
C LEU A 47 7.86 -7.34 14.34
N SER A 48 9.17 -7.16 14.22
CA SER A 48 10.02 -8.12 13.49
C SER A 48 10.08 -9.48 14.18
N ARG A 49 10.09 -9.50 15.51
CA ARG A 49 9.98 -10.75 16.30
C ARG A 49 8.62 -11.41 16.13
N LEU A 50 7.54 -10.63 16.18
CA LEU A 50 6.17 -11.13 15.98
C LEU A 50 5.98 -11.78 14.61
N LEU A 51 6.60 -11.22 13.57
CA LEU A 51 6.52 -11.73 12.21
C LEU A 51 7.58 -12.79 11.88
N GLU A 52 8.51 -13.08 12.81
CA GLU A 52 9.66 -13.95 12.56
C GLU A 52 10.49 -13.52 11.34
N ARG A 53 10.65 -12.19 11.15
CA ARG A 53 11.31 -11.59 9.99
C ARG A 53 12.53 -10.76 10.38
N ASN A 54 13.48 -10.65 9.46
CA ASN A 54 14.63 -9.77 9.61
C ASN A 54 14.17 -8.31 9.80
N ILE A 55 14.73 -7.63 10.81
CA ILE A 55 14.37 -6.26 11.16
C ILE A 55 14.58 -5.25 10.02
N LYS A 56 15.63 -5.41 9.19
CA LYS A 56 15.91 -4.52 8.07
C LYS A 56 14.80 -4.62 7.02
N ASN A 57 14.40 -5.84 6.67
CA ASN A 57 13.33 -6.07 5.70
C ASN A 57 11.99 -5.52 6.22
N VAL A 58 11.70 -5.68 7.51
CA VAL A 58 10.50 -5.11 8.13
C VAL A 58 10.56 -3.59 8.12
N PHE A 59 11.72 -3.00 8.42
CA PHE A 59 11.91 -1.56 8.37
C PHE A 59 11.69 -0.98 6.97
N GLU A 60 12.28 -1.59 5.95
CA GLU A 60 12.10 -1.18 4.54
C GLU A 60 10.64 -1.25 4.10
N ASP A 61 9.94 -2.34 4.44
CA ASP A 61 8.51 -2.47 4.16
C ASP A 61 7.67 -1.39 4.87
N LEU A 62 8.01 -1.07 6.12
CA LEU A 62 7.32 0.01 6.85
C LEU A 62 7.55 1.38 6.22
N LEU A 63 8.76 1.66 5.70
CA LEU A 63 9.02 2.91 4.98
C LEU A 63 8.18 3.02 3.71
N LEU A 64 8.01 1.91 2.97
CA LEU A 64 7.14 1.88 1.79
C LEU A 64 5.68 2.12 2.17
N LEU A 65 5.21 1.50 3.25
CA LEU A 65 3.86 1.68 3.77
C LEU A 65 3.61 3.11 4.28
N GLU A 66 4.61 3.72 4.93
CA GLU A 66 4.54 5.10 5.42
C GLU A 66 4.46 6.10 4.26
N ARG A 67 5.29 5.93 3.22
CA ARG A 67 5.25 6.77 2.01
C ARG A 67 3.88 6.77 1.33
N ASN A 68 3.13 5.68 1.46
CA ASN A 68 1.77 5.53 0.93
C ASN A 68 0.67 5.82 1.96
N ASN A 69 1.01 6.41 3.12
CA ASN A 69 0.10 6.79 4.20
C ASN A 69 -0.72 5.64 4.82
N PHE A 70 -0.28 4.38 4.66
CA PHE A 70 -0.93 3.24 5.32
C PHE A 70 -0.63 3.21 6.82
N ILE A 71 0.59 3.63 7.18
CA ILE A 71 1.08 3.67 8.55
C ILE A 71 1.83 4.99 8.81
N SER A 72 2.09 5.28 10.08
CA SER A 72 3.03 6.32 10.49
C SER A 72 3.87 5.81 11.66
N PHE A 73 5.03 6.42 11.90
CA PHE A 73 5.76 6.21 13.15
C PHE A 73 5.36 7.20 14.24
N HIS A 74 5.18 6.69 15.46
CA HIS A 74 5.16 7.48 16.67
C HIS A 74 6.45 7.24 17.45
N GLU A 75 7.11 8.32 17.89
CA GLU A 75 8.34 8.23 18.66
C GLU A 75 8.01 8.24 20.16
N GLU A 76 8.35 7.15 20.83
CA GLU A 76 8.22 7.00 22.27
C GLU A 76 9.61 6.75 22.86
N GLY A 77 10.27 7.85 23.27
CA GLY A 77 11.67 7.84 23.68
C GLY A 77 12.60 7.43 22.54
N LYS A 78 13.34 6.32 22.71
CA LYS A 78 14.23 5.75 21.68
C LYS A 78 13.54 4.79 20.70
N ASN A 79 12.26 4.50 20.92
CA ASN A 79 11.53 3.52 20.12
C ASN A 79 10.68 4.22 19.06
N ARG A 80 10.68 3.65 17.85
CA ARG A 80 9.73 3.97 16.79
C ARG A 80 8.62 2.95 16.76
N GLN A 81 7.43 3.35 17.19
CA GLN A 81 6.23 2.55 17.17
C GLN A 81 5.51 2.75 15.81
N PRO A 82 5.26 1.69 15.02
CA PRO A 82 4.40 1.80 13.85
C PRO A 82 2.92 1.83 14.26
N ILE A 83 2.15 2.74 13.66
CA ILE A 83 0.71 2.93 13.90
C ILE A 83 -0.05 2.92 12.58
N ILE A 84 -1.16 2.18 12.52
CA ILE A 84 -2.05 2.15 11.35
C ILE A 84 -2.77 3.51 11.18
N ARG A 85 -2.78 4.03 9.95
CA ARG A 85 -3.50 5.26 9.57
C ARG A 85 -4.77 5.03 8.76
N VAL A 86 -4.96 3.81 8.26
CA VAL A 86 -6.11 3.43 7.44
C VAL A 86 -7.08 2.56 8.22
N ARG A 87 -8.38 2.82 8.11
CA ARG A 87 -9.42 1.98 8.73
C ARG A 87 -9.91 0.86 7.82
N LYS A 88 -9.99 1.13 6.51
CA LYS A 88 -10.53 0.21 5.51
C LYS A 88 -9.83 0.44 4.18
N ILE A 89 -9.48 -0.66 3.50
CA ILE A 89 -8.98 -0.65 2.12
C ILE A 89 -9.98 -1.47 1.31
N VAL A 90 -10.48 -0.92 0.20
CA VAL A 90 -11.42 -1.59 -0.70
C VAL A 90 -10.94 -1.39 -2.14
N PHE A 91 -10.84 -2.48 -2.89
CA PHE A 91 -10.52 -2.45 -4.31
C PHE A 91 -11.77 -2.80 -5.11
N TYR A 92 -12.08 -1.99 -6.11
CA TYR A 92 -13.10 -2.27 -7.10
C TYR A 92 -12.41 -2.44 -8.45
N PHE A 93 -12.63 -3.58 -9.09
CA PHE A 93 -12.15 -3.85 -10.43
C PHE A 93 -13.36 -3.91 -11.35
N ASN A 94 -13.50 -2.93 -12.25
CA ASN A 94 -14.53 -2.96 -13.28
C ASN A 94 -13.91 -3.50 -14.57
N ASN A 95 -14.24 -4.74 -14.91
CA ASN A 95 -13.78 -5.35 -16.15
C ASN A 95 -14.66 -4.88 -17.32
N LYS A 96 -14.20 -3.91 -18.11
CA LYS A 96 -14.80 -3.58 -19.42
C LYS A 96 -14.08 -4.39 -20.51
N GLY A 97 -14.40 -5.67 -20.62
CA GLY A 97 -13.72 -6.56 -21.55
C GLY A 97 -14.40 -7.92 -21.68
N GLY A 98 -15.57 -7.94 -22.32
CA GLY A 98 -16.31 -9.16 -22.63
C GLY A 98 -17.23 -9.06 -23.86
N GLU A 99 -17.24 -7.94 -24.59
CA GLU A 99 -17.93 -7.85 -25.88
C GLU A 99 -16.95 -8.23 -27.00
N HIS A 100 -16.54 -9.50 -27.01
CA HIS A 100 -16.20 -10.11 -28.29
C HIS A 100 -17.53 -10.54 -28.92
N GLY A 101 -18.11 -9.60 -29.66
CA GLY A 101 -19.13 -9.89 -30.64
C GLY A 101 -18.57 -10.88 -31.65
N GLY A 102 -18.83 -12.16 -31.43
CA GLY A 102 -18.75 -13.17 -32.47
C GLY A 102 -19.75 -12.80 -33.54
N GLN A 103 -19.25 -12.22 -34.63
CA GLN A 103 -19.96 -12.20 -35.89
C GLN A 103 -19.96 -13.64 -36.39
N GLY A 104 -21.10 -14.31 -36.25
CA GLY A 104 -21.46 -15.48 -37.05
C GLY A 104 -22.00 -15.06 -38.40
#